data_AF-A0A2W5CAF6-F1
#
_entry.id   AF-A0A2W5CAF6-F1
#
_cell.length_a   1.000
_cell.length_b   1.000
_cell.length_c   1.000
_cell.angle_alpha   90.00
_cell.angle_beta   90.00
_cell.angle_gamma   90.00
#
_symmetry.space_group_name_H-M   'P 1'
#
loop_
_entity.id
_entity.type
_entity.pdbx_description
1 polymer ?
#
loop_
_entity_poly.entity_id
_entity_poly.type
_entity_poly.pdbx_seq_one_letter_code
_entity_poly.pdbx_strand_id
1 'polypeptide(L)'
;MSEVTPKFNARASQSAGEASIDAKRERVTEFAHRSFERCKDKWTARNYDRLLKREGNAPSLQPSFAVNDRKAHLMRAAGNLALQRHHKNVARINHIADHMIGRKRDEIGR
;
A
#
# COMPACT_ATOMS: atom_id res chain seq x y z
N MET A 1 4.75 10.05 57.87
CA MET A 1 4.66 10.62 56.52
C MET A 1 4.48 9.46 55.56
N SER A 2 3.31 9.33 54.93
CA SER A 2 3.02 8.23 54.00
C SER A 2 3.65 8.51 52.64
N GLU A 3 4.68 7.75 52.27
CA GLU A 3 5.28 7.76 50.93
C GLU A 3 4.23 7.33 49.89
N VAL A 4 3.79 8.28 49.07
CA VAL A 4 2.98 8.01 47.89
C VAL A 4 3.95 7.55 46.80
N THR A 5 4.22 6.25 46.72
CA THR A 5 4.88 5.69 45.53
C THR A 5 3.95 5.89 44.32
N PRO A 6 4.37 6.61 43.26
CA PRO A 6 3.54 6.78 42.08
C PRO A 6 3.36 5.42 41.41
N LYS A 7 2.13 4.91 41.40
CA LYS A 7 1.76 3.73 40.60
C LYS A 7 1.89 4.11 39.13
N PHE A 8 3.03 3.76 38.52
CA PHE A 8 3.26 3.90 37.10
C PHE A 8 2.18 3.12 36.33
N ASN A 9 1.26 3.85 35.70
CA ASN A 9 0.13 3.25 35.01
C ASN A 9 0.58 2.81 33.60
N ALA A 10 1.10 1.59 33.50
CA ALA A 10 1.65 1.02 32.25
C ALA A 10 0.66 1.09 31.05
N ARG A 11 -0.65 1.14 31.33
CA ARG A 11 -1.70 1.33 30.32
C ARG A 11 -1.68 2.72 29.68
N ALA A 12 -1.34 3.77 30.44
CA ALA A 12 -1.24 5.13 29.91
C ALA A 12 -0.01 5.29 28.99
N SER A 13 1.08 4.56 29.26
CA SER A 13 2.24 4.51 28.36
C SER A 13 1.98 3.71 27.08
N GLN A 14 1.15 2.66 27.14
CA GLN A 14 0.72 1.92 25.95
C GLN A 14 -0.12 2.82 25.03
N SER A 15 -1.12 3.53 25.55
CA SER A 15 -1.98 4.40 24.73
C SER A 15 -1.22 5.55 24.04
N ALA A 16 -0.19 6.10 24.70
CA ALA A 16 0.66 7.13 24.09
C ALA A 16 1.55 6.56 22.97
N GLY A 17 2.05 5.33 23.14
CA GLY A 17 2.81 4.61 22.12
C GLY A 17 1.97 4.28 20.88
N GLU A 18 0.75 3.79 21.08
CA GLU A 18 -0.20 3.50 20.00
C GLU A 18 -0.56 4.75 19.20
N ALA A 19 -0.89 5.86 19.87
CA ALA A 19 -1.18 7.13 19.21
C ALA A 19 -0.01 7.65 18.36
N SER A 20 1.23 7.50 18.85
CA SER A 20 2.44 7.86 18.10
C SER A 20 2.63 6.98 16.86
N ILE A 21 2.35 5.68 16.96
CA ILE A 21 2.43 4.74 15.84
C ILE A 21 1.36 5.06 14.80
N ASP A 22 0.12 5.32 15.20
CA ASP A 22 -0.97 5.70 14.30
C ASP A 22 -0.67 7.03 13.59
N ALA A 23 -0.18 8.04 14.31
CA ALA A 23 0.24 9.32 13.70
C ALA A 23 1.41 9.14 12.71
N LYS A 24 2.32 8.18 12.96
CA LYS A 24 3.38 7.83 12.01
C LYS A 24 2.82 7.07 10.80
N ARG A 25 1.89 6.14 11.00
CA ARG A 25 1.22 5.39 9.93
C ARG A 25 0.53 6.35 8.95
N GLU A 26 -0.20 7.33 9.48
CA GLU A 26 -0.90 8.34 8.68
C GLU A 26 0.08 9.15 7.83
N ARG A 27 1.11 9.75 8.44
CA ARG A 27 2.13 10.53 7.71
C ARG A 27 2.83 9.73 6.61
N VAL A 28 3.19 8.47 6.89
CA VAL A 28 3.86 7.60 5.91
C VAL A 28 2.91 7.20 4.78
N THR A 29 1.64 6.94 5.10
CA THR A 29 0.61 6.65 4.11
C THR A 29 0.35 7.85 3.21
N GLU A 30 0.20 9.05 3.76
CA GLU A 30 0.09 10.29 2.97
C GLU A 30 1.30 10.53 2.08
N PHE A 31 2.51 10.28 2.61
CA PHE A 31 3.73 10.38 1.81
C PHE A 31 3.73 9.38 0.64
N ALA A 32 3.25 8.15 0.88
CA ALA A 32 3.10 7.14 -0.16
C ALA A 32 2.10 7.58 -1.23
N HIS A 33 0.93 8.13 -0.84
CA HIS A 33 -0.05 8.69 -1.79
C HIS A 33 0.54 9.84 -2.61
N ARG A 34 1.18 10.82 -1.98
CA ARG A 34 1.82 11.95 -2.69
C ARG A 34 2.92 11.50 -3.63
N SER A 35 3.67 10.46 -3.26
CA SER A 35 4.73 9.91 -4.12
C SER A 35 4.14 9.12 -5.28
N PHE A 36 3.05 8.40 -5.05
CA PHE A 36 2.31 7.72 -6.11
C PHE A 36 1.76 8.71 -7.13
N GLU A 37 1.04 9.76 -6.72
CA GLU A 37 0.48 10.74 -7.67
C GLU A 37 1.59 11.41 -8.50
N ARG A 38 2.72 11.77 -7.89
CA ARG A 38 3.87 12.33 -8.62
C ARG A 38 4.51 11.36 -9.61
N CYS A 39 4.47 10.06 -9.34
CA CYS A 39 5.15 9.04 -10.13
C CYS A 39 4.22 8.20 -11.00
N LYS A 40 2.89 8.39 -10.90
CA LYS A 40 1.87 7.52 -11.50
C LYS A 40 2.06 7.37 -12.99
N ASP A 41 2.30 8.47 -13.69
CA ASP A 41 2.46 8.48 -15.15
C ASP A 41 3.74 7.76 -15.57
N LYS A 42 4.86 8.01 -14.86
CA LYS A 42 6.13 7.34 -15.09
C LYS A 42 6.03 5.82 -14.84
N TRP A 43 5.31 5.42 -13.81
CA TRP A 43 5.08 3.99 -13.51
C TRP A 43 4.16 3.33 -14.52
N THR A 44 3.12 4.05 -14.96
CA THR A 44 2.20 3.60 -16.00
C THR A 44 2.94 3.40 -17.32
N ALA A 45 3.73 4.37 -17.76
CA ALA A 45 4.56 4.26 -18.97
C ALA A 45 5.53 3.05 -18.89
N ARG A 46 6.23 2.89 -17.76
CA ARG A 46 7.13 1.74 -17.56
C ARG A 46 6.40 0.39 -17.60
N ASN A 47 5.19 0.31 -17.04
CA ASN A 47 4.39 -0.91 -17.08
C ASN A 47 3.83 -1.17 -18.49
N TYR A 48 3.45 -0.12 -19.20
CA TYR A 48 3.03 -0.20 -20.59
C TYR A 48 4.14 -0.77 -21.48
N ASP A 49 5.37 -0.24 -21.37
CA ASP A 49 6.53 -0.75 -22.10
C ASP A 49 6.82 -2.23 -21.79
N ARG A 50 6.62 -2.65 -20.53
CA ARG A 50 6.76 -4.06 -20.13
C ARG A 50 5.69 -4.93 -20.75
N LEU A 51 4.45 -4.46 -20.79
CA LEU A 51 3.35 -5.20 -21.42
C LEU A 51 3.58 -5.33 -22.92
N LEU A 52 4.04 -4.27 -23.59
CA LEU A 52 4.44 -4.32 -24.99
C LEU A 52 5.53 -5.37 -25.24
N LYS A 53 6.58 -5.38 -24.41
CA LYS A 53 7.66 -6.38 -24.50
C LYS A 53 7.19 -7.80 -24.22
N ARG A 54 6.23 -7.99 -23.30
CA ARG A 54 5.71 -9.31 -22.91
C ARG A 54 4.78 -9.90 -23.98
N GLU A 55 3.98 -9.08 -24.63
CA GLU A 55 3.14 -9.54 -25.74
C GLU A 55 3.97 -9.94 -26.96
N GLY A 56 5.10 -9.27 -27.23
CA GLY A 56 5.96 -9.62 -28.37
C GLY A 56 5.17 -9.67 -29.69
N ASN A 57 5.43 -10.70 -30.51
CA ASN A 57 4.71 -11.01 -31.75
C ASN A 57 3.48 -11.94 -31.53
N ALA A 58 2.92 -11.99 -30.31
CA ALA A 58 1.78 -12.87 -30.05
C ALA A 58 0.59 -12.49 -30.94
N PRO A 59 0.00 -13.45 -31.66
CA PRO A 59 -1.18 -13.18 -32.46
C PRO A 59 -2.30 -12.69 -31.54
N SER A 60 -2.85 -11.54 -31.90
CA SER A 60 -4.01 -10.96 -31.24
C SER A 60 -5.19 -11.92 -31.38
N LEU A 61 -5.51 -12.65 -30.30
CA LEU A 61 -6.74 -13.44 -30.19
C LEU A 61 -7.92 -12.47 -30.01
N GLN A 62 -8.31 -11.81 -31.10
CA GLN A 62 -9.49 -10.95 -31.14
C GLN A 62 -10.60 -11.63 -31.95
N PRO A 63 -11.84 -11.64 -31.43
CA PRO A 63 -13.00 -12.01 -32.23
C PRO A 63 -13.13 -11.08 -33.44
N SER A 64 -13.53 -11.61 -34.60
CA SER A 64 -13.61 -10.87 -35.87
C SER A 64 -14.52 -9.63 -35.85
N PHE A 65 -15.40 -9.53 -34.86
CA PHE A 65 -16.38 -8.47 -34.66
C PHE A 65 -15.99 -7.46 -33.57
N ALA A 66 -14.87 -7.67 -32.85
CA ALA A 66 -14.47 -6.80 -31.74
C ALA A 66 -13.49 -5.71 -32.21
N VAL A 67 -13.93 -4.45 -32.22
CA VAL A 67 -13.04 -3.29 -32.40
C VAL A 67 -12.40 -2.96 -31.05
N ASN A 68 -11.31 -3.64 -30.71
CA ASN A 68 -10.58 -3.36 -29.48
C ASN A 68 -9.37 -2.47 -29.76
N ASP A 69 -9.41 -1.24 -29.25
CA ASP A 69 -8.24 -0.37 -29.19
C ASP A 69 -7.19 -0.99 -28.24
N ARG A 70 -6.25 -1.72 -28.84
CA ARG A 70 -5.15 -2.41 -28.15
C ARG A 70 -4.35 -1.44 -27.28
N LYS A 71 -4.07 -0.23 -27.79
CA LYS A 71 -3.29 0.76 -27.06
C LYS A 71 -4.04 1.19 -25.80
N ALA A 72 -5.33 1.50 -25.92
CA ALA A 72 -6.16 1.85 -24.78
C ALA A 72 -6.30 0.70 -23.77
N HIS A 73 -6.39 -0.54 -24.23
CA HIS A 73 -6.42 -1.72 -23.36
C HIS A 73 -5.13 -1.87 -22.55
N LEU A 74 -3.97 -1.82 -23.22
CA LEU A 74 -2.67 -1.93 -22.58
C LEU A 74 -2.38 -0.77 -21.63
N MET A 75 -2.78 0.45 -21.99
CA MET A 75 -2.65 1.62 -21.09
C MET A 75 -3.50 1.47 -19.83
N ARG A 76 -4.74 0.98 -19.94
CA ARG A 76 -5.60 0.67 -18.78
C ARG A 76 -4.96 -0.41 -17.90
N ALA A 77 -4.46 -1.48 -18.50
CA ALA A 77 -3.78 -2.55 -17.77
C ALA A 77 -2.51 -2.03 -17.05
N ALA A 78 -1.72 -1.18 -17.71
CA ALA A 78 -0.52 -0.59 -17.14
C ALA A 78 -0.83 0.32 -15.93
N GLY A 79 -1.90 1.12 -16.02
CA GLY A 79 -2.39 1.96 -14.92
C GLY A 79 -2.86 1.13 -13.74
N ASN A 80 -3.61 0.05 -13.99
CA ASN A 80 -4.05 -0.89 -12.96
C ASN A 80 -2.87 -1.55 -12.23
N LEU A 81 -1.80 -1.91 -12.95
CA LEU A 81 -0.57 -2.45 -12.33
C LEU A 81 0.13 -1.41 -11.44
N ALA A 82 0.13 -0.14 -11.82
CA ALA A 82 0.67 0.94 -11.01
C ALA A 82 -0.16 1.13 -9.71
N LEU A 83 -1.48 1.13 -9.83
CA LEU A 83 -2.42 1.21 -8.70
C LEU A 83 -2.27 0.02 -7.74
N GLN A 84 -2.24 -1.21 -8.27
CA GLN A 84 -2.04 -2.41 -7.45
C GLN A 84 -0.73 -2.36 -6.66
N ARG A 85 0.35 -1.85 -7.27
CA ARG A 85 1.63 -1.67 -6.57
C ARG A 85 1.50 -0.67 -5.42
N HIS A 86 0.79 0.44 -5.64
CA HIS A 86 0.52 1.42 -4.60
C HIS A 86 -0.29 0.81 -3.45
N HIS A 87 -1.37 0.09 -3.76
CA HIS A 87 -2.22 -0.56 -2.75
C HIS A 87 -1.42 -1.57 -1.92
N LYS A 88 -0.54 -2.36 -2.55
CA LYS A 88 0.36 -3.28 -1.83
C LYS A 88 1.32 -2.54 -0.89
N ASN A 89 1.79 -1.35 -1.27
CA ASN A 89 2.66 -0.55 -0.41
C ASN A 89 1.90 -0.02 0.81
N VAL A 90 0.70 0.52 0.62
CA VAL A 90 -0.17 0.99 1.71
C VAL A 90 -0.55 -0.15 2.64
N ALA A 91 -0.93 -1.31 2.10
CA ALA A 91 -1.22 -2.49 2.90
C ALA A 91 -0.03 -2.93 3.76
N ARG A 92 1.20 -2.83 3.24
CA ARG A 92 2.41 -3.12 4.02
C ARG A 92 2.63 -2.10 5.14
N ILE A 93 2.40 -0.81 4.88
CA ILE A 93 2.51 0.24 5.90
C ILE A 93 1.54 -0.06 7.06
N ASN A 94 0.29 -0.37 6.74
CA ASN A 94 -0.72 -0.73 7.75
C ASN A 94 -0.32 -1.97 8.53
N HIS A 95 0.10 -3.03 7.82
CA HIS A 95 0.52 -4.28 8.43
C HIS A 95 1.68 -4.10 9.43
N ILE A 96 2.69 -3.28 9.09
CA ILE A 96 3.80 -2.98 10.00
C ILE A 96 3.32 -2.16 11.20
N ALA A 97 2.45 -1.17 10.99
CA ALA A 97 1.87 -0.39 12.09
C ALA A 97 1.09 -1.27 13.08
N ASP A 98 0.27 -2.21 12.58
CA ASP A 98 -0.48 -3.15 13.41
C ASP A 98 0.45 -4.08 14.21
N HIS A 99 1.57 -4.51 13.60
CA HIS A 99 2.61 -5.27 14.30
C HIS A 99 3.31 -4.47 15.40
N MET A 100 3.56 -3.18 15.16
CA MET A 100 4.20 -2.29 16.15
C MET A 100 3.28 -1.99 17.34
N ILE A 101 1.97 -1.88 17.11
CA ILE A 101 0.97 -1.71 18.17
C ILE A 101 0.83 -2.98 19.02
N GLY A 102 1.13 -4.15 18.45
CA GLY A 102 1.03 -5.44 19.14
C GLY A 102 -0.32 -6.15 18.95
N ARG A 103 -1.24 -5.61 18.15
CA ARG A 103 -2.56 -6.23 17.86
C ARG A 103 -2.46 -7.68 17.37
N LYS A 104 -1.43 -8.00 16.58
CA LYS A 104 -1.17 -9.37 16.08
C LYS A 104 -0.52 -10.31 17.10
N ARG A 105 0.08 -9.79 18.16
CA ARG A 105 0.72 -10.61 19.22
C ARG A 105 -0.34 -11.17 20.18
N ASP A 106 -1.43 -10.43 20.36
CA ASP A 106 -2.53 -10.82 21.26
C ASP A 106 -3.53 -11.81 20.63
N GLU A 107 -3.57 -11.94 19.30
CA GLU A 107 -4.45 -12.91 18.59
C GLU A 107 -3.92 -14.35 18.62
N ILE A 108 -2.62 -14.57 18.82
CA ILE A 108 -2.01 -15.92 18.88
C ILE A 108 -2.02 -16.49 20.31
N GLY A 109 -2.37 -15.66 21.31
CA GLY A 109 -2.30 -15.99 22.74
C GLY A 109 -3.65 -16.21 23.45
N ARG A 110 -4.76 -16.40 22.73
CA ARG A 110 -6.05 -16.82 23.31
C ARG A 110 -6.52 -18.14 22.73
#